data_AF-A0A4Q6A6F8-F1
#
_entry.id   AF-A0A4Q6A6F8-F1
#
_cell.length_a   1.000
_cell.length_b   1.000
_cell.length_c   1.000
_cell.angle_alpha   90.00
_cell.angle_beta   90.00
_cell.angle_gamma   90.00
#
_symmetry.space_group_name_H-M   'P 1'
#
loop_
_entity.id
_entity.type
_entity.pdbx_description
1 polymer ?
#
loop_
_entity_poly.entity_id
_entity_poly.type
_entity_poly.pdbx_seq_one_letter_code
_entity_poly.pdbx_strand_id
1 'polypeptide(L)'
;MKRLTFLSLLFIQVAHAQKANDVTAPLHALKVDYPTPYGAPKTEAVKSVIDRVYNYLDATTPTGLVNRKTGEAVSLNAVDTNTVVKPGDFRLTSYEWGVTYSGMLEASAATGDPKYADYTKKRVDFILSALPA
;
A
#
# COMPACT_ATOMS: atom_id res chain seq x y z
N MET A 1 -35.90 -48.77 -28.99
CA MET A 1 -34.50 -49.17 -29.28
C MET A 1 -33.62 -48.00 -28.87
N LYS A 2 -33.18 -47.97 -27.62
CA LYS A 2 -31.94 -48.57 -27.11
C LYS A 2 -30.67 -47.97 -27.76
N ARG A 3 -30.03 -47.10 -26.96
CA ARG A 3 -28.59 -47.13 -26.65
C ARG A 3 -27.64 -47.01 -27.85
N LEU A 4 -27.24 -45.80 -28.27
CA LEU A 4 -25.91 -45.63 -28.89
C LEU A 4 -25.42 -44.18 -29.05
N THR A 5 -25.42 -43.35 -28.01
CA THR A 5 -24.80 -42.01 -28.09
C THR A 5 -24.21 -41.55 -26.76
N PHE A 6 -23.51 -42.46 -26.07
CA PHE A 6 -22.82 -42.16 -24.81
C PHE A 6 -21.44 -42.84 -24.73
N LEU A 7 -20.76 -43.02 -25.87
CA LEU A 7 -19.47 -43.74 -25.91
C LEU A 7 -18.35 -42.97 -26.64
N SER A 8 -18.44 -41.65 -26.76
CA SER A 8 -17.38 -40.82 -27.36
C SER A 8 -16.74 -39.81 -26.38
N LEU A 9 -17.29 -39.62 -25.18
CA LEU A 9 -16.77 -38.69 -24.18
C LEU A 9 -15.82 -39.33 -23.14
N LEU A 10 -15.70 -40.66 -23.09
CA LEU A 10 -14.92 -41.33 -22.05
C LEU A 10 -13.43 -41.55 -22.38
N PHE A 11 -13.01 -41.36 -23.64
CA PHE A 11 -11.63 -41.65 -24.06
C PHE A 11 -10.65 -40.47 -23.97
N ILE A 12 -11.11 -39.25 -23.69
CA ILE A 12 -10.23 -38.06 -23.63
C ILE A 12 -9.65 -37.85 -22.22
N GLN A 13 -10.20 -38.49 -21.18
CA GLN A 13 -9.73 -38.27 -19.80
C GLN A 13 -8.49 -39.08 -19.40
N VAL A 14 -8.10 -40.11 -20.16
CA VAL A 14 -6.99 -41.01 -19.77
C VAL A 14 -5.60 -40.43 -20.13
N ALA A 15 -5.53 -39.41 -21.00
CA ALA A 15 -4.26 -38.79 -21.40
C ALA A 15 -3.69 -37.76 -20.39
N HIS A 16 -4.43 -37.39 -19.34
CA HIS A 16 -4.07 -36.29 -18.44
C HIS A 16 -3.45 -36.70 -17.09
N ALA A 17 -2.96 -37.94 -16.93
CA ALA A 17 -2.47 -38.43 -15.63
C ALA A 17 -1.10 -39.14 -15.64
N GLN A 18 -0.25 -38.96 -16.66
CA GLN A 18 1.16 -39.37 -16.51
C GLN A 18 1.90 -38.35 -15.65
N LYS A 19 2.37 -38.79 -14.47
CA LYS A 19 3.26 -37.99 -13.62
C LYS A 19 4.51 -37.64 -14.42
N ALA A 20 4.77 -36.34 -14.58
CA ALA A 20 5.95 -35.83 -15.26
C ALA A 20 7.23 -36.46 -14.68
N ASN A 21 8.16 -36.85 -15.55
CA ASN A 21 9.46 -37.38 -15.17
C ASN A 21 10.56 -36.76 -16.04
N ASP A 22 11.81 -37.11 -15.77
CA ASP A 22 12.99 -36.52 -16.42
C ASP A 22 13.00 -36.70 -17.96
N VAL A 23 12.37 -37.76 -18.47
CA VAL A 23 12.32 -38.08 -19.91
C VAL A 23 11.19 -37.34 -20.63
N THR A 24 10.11 -36.98 -19.91
CA THR A 24 8.88 -36.46 -20.50
C THR A 24 8.60 -35.00 -20.16
N ALA A 25 9.37 -34.39 -19.26
CA ALA A 25 9.18 -33.00 -18.85
C ALA A 25 10.50 -32.29 -18.51
N PRO A 26 10.62 -30.99 -18.80
CA PRO A 26 11.75 -30.18 -18.33
C PRO A 26 11.56 -29.85 -16.84
N LEU A 27 11.92 -30.79 -15.95
CA LEU A 27 11.67 -30.69 -14.50
C LEU A 27 12.21 -29.38 -13.88
N HIS A 28 13.36 -28.91 -14.36
CA HIS A 28 14.00 -27.67 -13.92
C HIS A 28 13.25 -26.39 -14.33
N ALA A 29 12.34 -26.47 -15.30
CA ALA A 29 11.55 -25.35 -15.80
C ALA A 29 10.10 -25.38 -15.27
N LEU A 30 9.76 -26.37 -14.44
CA LEU A 30 8.45 -26.42 -13.80
C LEU A 30 8.28 -25.23 -12.87
N LYS A 31 7.10 -24.63 -12.94
CA LYS A 31 6.74 -23.53 -12.05
C LYS A 31 6.55 -24.09 -10.64
N VAL A 32 7.33 -23.58 -9.70
CA VAL A 32 7.19 -23.90 -8.28
C VAL A 32 5.95 -23.20 -7.72
N ASP A 33 5.16 -23.91 -6.93
CA ASP A 33 3.98 -23.38 -6.25
C ASP A 33 4.35 -22.81 -4.87
N TYR A 34 4.89 -21.59 -4.89
CA TYR A 34 5.24 -20.89 -3.64
C TYR A 34 3.98 -20.30 -2.98
N PRO A 35 3.89 -20.32 -1.63
CA PRO A 35 2.78 -19.68 -0.92
C PRO A 35 2.80 -18.15 -1.05
N THR A 36 3.95 -17.57 -1.35
CA THR A 36 4.14 -16.14 -1.64
C THR A 36 4.45 -15.96 -3.12
N PRO A 37 3.82 -15.00 -3.82
CA PRO A 37 4.16 -14.71 -5.21
C PRO A 37 5.66 -14.47 -5.39
N TYR A 38 6.27 -15.26 -6.27
CA TYR A 38 7.70 -15.18 -6.58
C TYR A 38 7.90 -14.76 -8.04
N GLY A 39 8.80 -13.79 -8.25
CA GLY A 39 9.09 -13.19 -9.56
C GLY A 39 9.17 -11.67 -9.48
N ALA A 40 9.55 -11.03 -10.59
CA ALA A 40 9.56 -9.58 -10.69
C ALA A 40 8.12 -9.04 -10.67
N PRO A 41 7.76 -8.11 -9.76
CA PRO A 41 6.42 -7.54 -9.73
C PRO A 41 6.22 -6.60 -10.92
N LYS A 42 4.97 -6.46 -11.35
CA LYS A 42 4.57 -5.40 -12.30
C LYS A 42 4.61 -4.05 -11.60
N THR A 43 4.95 -2.99 -12.33
CA THR A 43 4.98 -1.61 -11.81
C THR A 43 3.66 -1.21 -11.16
N GLU A 44 2.53 -1.57 -11.76
CA GLU A 44 1.19 -1.23 -11.25
C GLU A 44 0.90 -1.95 -9.93
N ALA A 45 1.39 -3.18 -9.77
CA ALA A 45 1.26 -3.93 -8.52
C ALA A 45 2.04 -3.25 -7.40
N VAL A 46 3.28 -2.81 -7.65
CA VAL A 46 4.07 -2.04 -6.69
C VAL A 46 3.36 -0.73 -6.33
N LYS A 47 2.90 0.03 -7.33
CA LYS A 47 2.20 1.30 -7.09
C LYS A 47 0.94 1.11 -6.26
N SER A 48 0.15 0.06 -6.51
CA SER A 48 -1.07 -0.20 -5.74
C SER A 48 -0.79 -0.45 -4.24
N VAL A 49 0.35 -1.04 -3.91
CA VAL A 49 0.78 -1.20 -2.51
C VAL A 49 1.14 0.15 -1.91
N ILE A 50 1.91 0.98 -2.63
CA ILE A 50 2.26 2.34 -2.19
C ILE A 50 0.99 3.18 -1.99
N ASP A 51 0.04 3.10 -2.91
CA ASP A 51 -1.26 3.79 -2.82
C ASP A 51 -2.05 3.39 -1.58
N ARG A 52 -2.06 2.09 -1.26
CA ARG A 52 -2.73 1.59 -0.05
C ARG A 52 -2.08 2.12 1.23
N VAL A 53 -0.74 2.13 1.29
CA VAL A 53 -0.01 2.71 2.43
C VAL A 53 -0.27 4.20 2.52
N TYR A 54 -0.18 4.94 1.41
CA TYR A 54 -0.49 6.37 1.35
C TYR A 54 -1.87 6.69 1.89
N ASN A 55 -2.92 5.98 1.43
CA ASN A 55 -4.29 6.25 1.86
C ASN A 55 -4.47 6.06 3.37
N TYR A 56 -3.82 5.04 3.95
CA TYR A 56 -3.84 4.84 5.39
C TYR A 56 -3.13 6.00 6.11
N LEU A 57 -1.91 6.35 5.68
CA LEU A 57 -1.12 7.41 6.31
C LEU A 57 -1.81 8.78 6.21
N ASP A 58 -2.39 9.14 5.06
CA ASP A 58 -3.12 10.39 4.87
C ASP A 58 -4.32 10.51 5.83
N ALA A 59 -5.04 9.41 6.04
CA ALA A 59 -6.18 9.35 6.95
C ALA A 59 -5.78 9.39 8.44
N THR A 60 -4.63 8.83 8.81
CA THR A 60 -4.22 8.65 10.22
C THR A 60 -3.17 9.64 10.71
N THR A 61 -2.77 10.61 9.87
CA THR A 61 -1.86 11.70 10.26
C THR A 61 -2.46 13.07 9.98
N PRO A 62 -3.47 13.46 10.77
CA PRO A 62 -4.20 14.69 10.55
C PRO A 62 -3.32 15.92 10.85
N THR A 63 -3.47 16.95 10.02
CA THR A 63 -2.97 18.29 10.29
C THR A 63 -4.01 19.07 11.09
N GLY A 64 -3.62 19.69 12.20
CA GLY A 64 -4.51 20.53 12.99
C GLY A 64 -4.08 20.59 14.46
N LEU A 65 -4.65 21.55 15.19
CA LEU A 65 -4.45 21.70 16.62
C LEU A 65 -5.76 21.42 17.35
N VAL A 66 -5.65 20.82 18.53
CA VAL A 66 -6.79 20.55 19.41
C VAL A 66 -6.45 20.86 20.86
N ASN A 67 -7.47 21.13 21.67
CA ASN A 67 -7.32 21.18 23.11
C ASN A 67 -7.20 19.75 23.67
N ARG A 68 -6.14 19.46 24.42
CA ARG A 68 -5.89 18.10 24.94
C ARG A 68 -6.94 17.59 25.95
N LYS A 69 -7.75 18.48 26.54
CA LYS A 69 -8.78 18.13 27.52
C LYS A 69 -10.14 17.90 26.86
N THR A 70 -10.50 18.73 25.87
CA THR A 70 -11.83 18.69 25.24
C THR A 70 -11.83 18.01 23.87
N GLY A 71 -10.69 17.93 23.19
CA GLY A 71 -10.57 17.44 21.82
C GLY A 71 -11.07 18.43 20.75
N GLU A 72 -11.54 19.62 21.15
CA GLU A 72 -12.03 20.65 20.24
C GLU A 72 -10.89 21.26 19.42
N ALA A 73 -11.19 21.64 18.18
CA ALA A 73 -10.23 22.27 17.29
C ALA A 73 -9.79 23.66 17.82
N VAL A 74 -8.49 23.93 17.75
CA VAL A 74 -7.89 25.21 18.17
C VAL A 74 -7.30 25.92 16.96
N SER A 75 -7.60 27.21 16.82
CA SER A 75 -7.01 28.06 15.79
C SER A 75 -5.60 28.52 16.20
N LEU A 76 -4.73 28.80 15.22
CA LEU A 76 -3.33 29.19 15.47
C LEU A 76 -3.19 30.46 16.34
N ASN A 77 -4.17 31.37 16.31
CA ASN A 77 -4.18 32.58 17.13
C ASN A 77 -4.74 32.37 18.56
N ALA A 78 -5.13 31.15 18.90
CA ALA A 78 -5.76 30.79 20.18
C ALA A 78 -4.99 29.68 20.92
N VAL A 79 -3.71 29.47 20.56
CA VAL A 79 -2.85 28.45 21.16
C VAL A 79 -2.54 28.79 22.62
N ASP A 80 -2.70 27.79 23.49
CA ASP A 80 -2.41 27.87 24.92
C ASP A 80 -1.65 26.62 25.42
N THR A 81 -1.47 26.50 26.74
CA THR A 81 -0.77 25.36 27.37
C THR A 81 -1.54 24.02 27.25
N ASN A 82 -2.82 24.03 26.92
CA ASN A 82 -3.62 22.84 26.69
C ASN A 82 -3.63 22.42 25.21
N THR A 83 -3.11 23.24 24.31
CA THR A 83 -3.10 22.97 22.87
C THR A 83 -2.06 21.90 22.52
N VAL A 84 -2.42 20.99 21.62
CA VAL A 84 -1.55 19.95 21.05
C VAL A 84 -1.84 19.77 19.56
N VAL A 85 -0.89 19.22 18.81
CA VAL A 85 -1.18 18.70 17.47
C VAL A 85 -2.22 17.60 17.58
N LYS A 86 -3.21 17.60 16.68
CA LYS A 86 -4.28 16.61 16.65
C LYS A 86 -3.67 15.20 16.65
N PRO A 87 -3.96 14.37 17.66
CA PRO A 87 -3.42 13.02 17.70
C PRO A 87 -3.90 12.20 16.50
N GLY A 88 -2.96 11.43 15.95
CA GLY A 88 -3.22 10.37 14.98
C GLY A 88 -2.42 9.14 15.37
N ASP A 89 -2.39 8.13 14.51
CA ASP A 89 -1.63 6.90 14.75
C ASP A 89 -0.12 7.17 14.79
N PHE A 90 0.33 8.26 14.16
CA PHE A 90 1.73 8.65 14.08
C PHE A 90 1.95 10.14 14.32
N ARG A 91 3.15 10.47 14.83
CA ARG A 91 3.56 11.85 15.12
C ARG A 91 4.17 12.49 13.87
N LEU A 92 3.71 13.68 13.51
CA LEU A 92 4.17 14.41 12.32
C LEU A 92 5.64 14.89 12.38
N THR A 93 6.23 14.96 13.57
CA THR A 93 7.56 15.52 13.83
C THR A 93 8.55 14.50 14.37
N SER A 94 8.25 13.20 14.26
CA SER A 94 9.18 12.16 14.67
C SER A 94 10.24 11.89 13.59
N TYR A 95 11.34 11.24 13.97
CA TYR A 95 12.39 10.84 13.04
C TYR A 95 11.83 9.98 11.90
N GLU A 96 10.95 9.04 12.23
CA GLU A 96 10.29 8.14 11.30
C GLU A 96 9.44 8.92 10.28
N TRP A 97 8.80 10.02 10.72
CA TRP A 97 8.02 10.85 9.80
C TRP A 97 8.89 11.66 8.84
N GLY A 98 10.13 12.02 9.22
CA GLY A 98 11.13 12.55 8.30
C GLY A 98 11.47 11.57 7.16
N VAL A 99 11.62 10.29 7.49
CA VAL A 99 11.82 9.21 6.50
C VAL A 99 10.58 9.07 5.62
N THR A 100 9.38 9.07 6.21
CA THR A 100 8.11 9.03 5.47
C THR A 100 7.99 10.19 4.49
N TYR A 101 8.30 11.43 4.90
CA TYR A 101 8.25 12.59 4.01
C TYR A 101 9.20 12.47 2.82
N SER A 102 10.42 12.00 3.05
CA SER A 102 11.40 11.76 1.99
C SER A 102 10.90 10.66 1.04
N GLY A 103 10.38 9.56 1.58
CA GLY A 103 9.80 8.47 0.79
C GLY A 103 8.60 8.90 -0.07
N MET A 104 7.75 9.80 0.44
CA MET A 104 6.62 10.34 -0.31
C MET A 104 7.08 11.27 -1.46
N LEU A 105 8.12 12.07 -1.25
CA LEU A 105 8.72 12.87 -2.33
C LEU A 105 9.31 11.98 -3.43
N GLU A 106 10.06 10.94 -3.05
CA GLU A 106 10.60 9.95 -3.99
C GLU A 106 9.50 9.17 -4.71
N ALA A 107 8.42 8.79 -4.01
CA ALA A 107 7.27 8.13 -4.62
C ALA A 107 6.61 9.03 -5.67
N SER A 108 6.52 10.34 -5.43
CA SER A 108 6.02 11.29 -6.43
C SER A 108 6.94 11.35 -7.65
N ALA A 109 8.25 11.48 -7.44
CA ALA A 109 9.24 11.51 -8.52
C ALA A 109 9.22 10.22 -9.37
N ALA A 110 9.15 9.05 -8.74
CA ALA A 110 9.19 7.76 -9.40
C ALA A 110 7.90 7.41 -10.15
N THR A 111 6.74 7.91 -9.70
CA THR A 111 5.43 7.55 -10.27
C THR A 111 4.78 8.66 -11.10
N GLY A 112 5.24 9.90 -10.96
CA GLY A 112 4.60 11.09 -11.53
C GLY A 112 3.28 11.49 -10.84
N ASP A 113 2.88 10.82 -9.74
CA ASP A 113 1.65 11.11 -9.01
C ASP A 113 1.91 12.21 -7.95
N PRO A 114 1.34 13.42 -8.09
CA PRO A 114 1.68 14.55 -7.22
C PRO A 114 1.18 14.38 -5.79
N LYS A 115 0.18 13.52 -5.54
CA LYS A 115 -0.45 13.38 -4.22
C LYS A 115 0.54 13.03 -3.12
N TYR A 116 1.60 12.28 -3.44
CA TYR A 116 2.61 11.91 -2.46
C TYR A 116 3.44 13.13 -2.03
N ALA A 117 3.87 13.96 -2.98
CA ALA A 117 4.57 15.21 -2.66
C ALA A 117 3.63 16.18 -1.91
N ASP A 118 2.36 16.26 -2.32
CA ASP A 118 1.34 17.09 -1.66
C ASP A 118 1.10 16.67 -0.20
N TYR A 119 1.15 15.37 0.10
CA TYR A 119 1.10 14.88 1.47
C TYR A 119 2.23 15.49 2.31
N THR A 120 3.48 15.39 1.85
CA THR A 120 4.63 15.99 2.55
C THR A 120 4.46 17.50 2.70
N LYS A 121 4.15 18.19 1.59
CA LYS A 121 4.00 19.64 1.57
C LYS A 121 2.94 20.11 2.57
N LYS A 122 1.75 19.52 2.55
CA LYS A 122 0.64 19.89 3.45
C LYS A 122 1.03 19.78 4.93
N ARG A 123 1.78 18.73 5.31
CA ARG A 123 2.16 18.51 6.72
C ARG A 123 3.30 19.43 7.14
N VAL A 124 4.30 19.64 6.27
CA VAL A 124 5.40 20.57 6.54
C VAL A 124 4.89 22.00 6.62
N ASP A 125 4.02 22.43 5.69
CA ASP A 125 3.38 23.74 5.72
C ASP A 125 2.60 23.95 7.01
N PHE A 126 1.86 22.93 7.47
CA PHE A 126 1.17 22.98 8.77
C PHE A 126 2.16 23.17 9.93
N ILE A 127 3.25 22.40 9.98
CA ILE A 127 4.27 22.52 11.02
C ILE A 127 4.85 23.94 11.02
N LEU A 128 5.21 24.47 9.85
CA LEU A 128 5.75 25.83 9.70
C LEU A 128 4.74 26.89 10.14
N SER A 129 3.45 26.73 9.79
CA SER A 129 2.39 27.66 10.22
C SER A 129 2.16 27.69 11.73
N ALA A 130 2.58 26.63 12.44
CA ALA A 130 2.46 26.51 13.88
C ALA A 130 3.70 27.01 14.65
N LEU A 131 4.77 27.40 13.95
CA LEU A 131 5.95 27.99 14.59
C LEU A 131 5.72 29.48 14.88
N PRO A 132 6.20 30.00 16.03
CA PRO A 132 6.23 31.44 16.28
C PRO A 132 7.13 32.16 15.27
N ALA A 133 6.76 33.42 14.96
CA ALA A 133 7.53 34.31 14.10
C ALA A 133 8.84 34.79 14.74
#